data_AF-A0A2D7QJ13-F1
#
_entry.id   AF-A0A2D7QJ13-F1
#
_cell.length_a   1.000
_cell.length_b   1.000
_cell.length_c   1.000
_cell.angle_alpha   90.00
_cell.angle_beta   90.00
_cell.angle_gamma   90.00
#
_symmetry.space_group_name_H-M   'P 1'
#
loop_
_entity.id
_entity.type
_entity.pdbx_description
1 polymer ?
#
loop_
_entity_poly.entity_id
_entity_poly.type
_entity_poly.pdbx_seq_one_letter_code
_entity_poly.pdbx_strand_id
1 'polypeptide(L)'
;MKNIIFEGIEDDNILVFKGKLKFISIYDDNFYDRSDADIMNTSMRNYLSNRLSNLEYRWQTGSILSSSTFKTRFLFPRPQILGASPLDIVRSTKREDNDYFVFTPTQAAGFLLQNLRGQELINGLERLINLHPVNLKKLKDHIKFDYDIDQVFTPIYNRLTDFQSDVVNSEKIKNKSQLGRVM
;
A
#
# COMPACT_ATOMS: atom_id res chain seq x y z
N MET A 1 7.21 21.66 15.13
CA MET A 1 6.84 20.28 14.73
C MET A 1 8.09 19.47 14.39
N LYS A 2 8.18 18.23 14.89
CA LYS A 2 9.31 17.30 14.74
C LYS A 2 9.15 16.40 13.52
N ASN A 3 10.23 15.72 13.10
CA ASN A 3 10.14 14.61 12.15
C ASN A 3 9.73 13.33 12.91
N ILE A 4 8.90 12.50 12.31
CA ILE A 4 8.53 11.21 12.88
C ILE A 4 9.70 10.22 12.78
N ILE A 5 9.90 9.41 13.82
CA ILE A 5 10.80 8.27 13.82
C ILE A 5 9.93 7.02 13.65
N PHE A 6 10.23 6.21 12.63
CA PHE A 6 9.42 5.03 12.28
C PHE A 6 9.74 3.76 13.10
N GLU A 7 10.55 3.88 14.15
CA GLU A 7 10.90 2.75 15.01
C GLU A 7 9.63 2.18 15.68
N GLY A 8 9.43 0.86 15.57
CA GLY A 8 8.26 0.17 16.11
C GLY A 8 6.95 0.35 15.33
N ILE A 9 6.96 1.07 14.20
CA ILE A 9 5.77 1.23 13.35
C ILE A 9 5.61 0.04 12.39
N GLU A 10 6.71 -0.46 11.81
CA GLU A 10 6.69 -1.60 10.89
C GLU A 10 6.41 -2.93 11.63
N ASP A 11 5.67 -3.80 10.96
CA ASP A 11 5.42 -5.19 11.33
C ASP A 11 4.97 -5.99 10.09
N ASP A 12 4.39 -7.17 10.27
CA ASP A 12 3.92 -8.01 9.16
C ASP A 12 2.68 -7.45 8.43
N ASN A 13 2.01 -6.44 8.98
CA ASN A 13 0.84 -5.77 8.42
C ASN A 13 1.15 -4.35 7.94
N ILE A 14 2.25 -3.73 8.40
CA ILE A 14 2.68 -2.38 8.05
C ILE A 14 4.08 -2.41 7.44
N LEU A 15 4.17 -2.02 6.17
CA LEU A 15 5.43 -1.85 5.46
C LEU A 15 5.64 -0.37 5.12
N VAL A 16 6.78 0.20 5.51
CA VAL A 16 7.10 1.62 5.28
C VAL A 16 8.14 1.76 4.16
N PHE A 17 7.74 2.47 3.11
CA PHE A 17 8.63 2.94 2.05
C PHE A 17 9.06 4.37 2.34
N LYS A 18 10.34 4.53 2.71
CA LYS A 18 10.98 5.83 3.00
C LYS A 18 11.60 6.41 1.71
N GLY A 19 12.21 7.60 1.80
CA GLY A 19 12.92 8.22 0.67
C GLY A 19 12.04 9.14 -0.17
N LYS A 20 12.10 9.04 -1.51
CA LYS A 20 11.39 9.94 -2.44
C LYS A 20 9.89 9.64 -2.56
N LEU A 21 9.50 8.36 -2.46
CA LEU A 21 8.13 7.94 -2.68
C LEU A 21 7.23 8.11 -1.45
N LYS A 22 7.76 7.91 -0.24
CA LYS A 22 7.09 8.05 1.08
C LYS A 22 5.66 7.51 1.09
N PHE A 23 5.52 6.22 1.32
CA PHE A 23 4.22 5.60 1.53
C PHE A 23 4.27 4.47 2.55
N ILE A 24 3.11 4.10 3.07
CA ILE A 24 2.87 2.93 3.90
C ILE A 24 1.94 2.01 3.12
N SER A 25 2.32 0.74 3.02
CA SER A 25 1.37 -0.31 2.66
C SER A 25 0.82 -0.92 3.94
N ILE A 26 -0.49 -1.10 4.02
CA ILE A 26 -1.15 -1.88 5.07
C ILE A 26 -1.71 -3.15 4.43
N TYR A 27 -1.53 -4.28 5.09
CA TYR A 27 -2.02 -5.57 4.64
C TYR A 27 -2.88 -6.22 5.71
N ASP A 28 -4.04 -6.72 5.30
CA ASP A 28 -5.08 -7.29 6.18
C ASP A 28 -5.12 -8.82 6.02
N ASP A 29 -5.53 -9.31 4.84
CA ASP A 29 -5.53 -10.74 4.53
C ASP A 29 -5.44 -11.09 3.02
N ASN A 30 -5.42 -12.40 2.75
CA ASN A 30 -5.23 -13.02 1.44
C ASN A 30 -6.48 -13.09 0.54
N PHE A 31 -7.67 -12.70 1.01
CA PHE A 31 -8.89 -12.91 0.22
C PHE A 31 -9.11 -11.75 -0.76
N TYR A 32 -8.38 -11.80 -1.87
CA TYR A 32 -8.63 -10.91 -3.01
C TYR A 32 -9.80 -11.43 -3.84
N ASP A 33 -11.01 -10.93 -3.59
CA ASP A 33 -12.09 -11.08 -4.58
C ASP A 33 -11.85 -10.10 -5.75
N ARG A 34 -12.14 -10.55 -6.98
CA ARG A 34 -12.02 -9.75 -8.20
C ARG A 34 -13.00 -8.58 -8.24
N SER A 35 -14.15 -8.72 -7.58
CA SER A 35 -15.17 -7.67 -7.52
C SER A 35 -14.89 -6.59 -6.48
N ASP A 36 -14.00 -6.86 -5.51
CA ASP A 36 -13.81 -5.96 -4.40
C ASP A 36 -13.01 -4.73 -4.84
N ALA A 37 -13.58 -3.57 -4.57
CA ALA A 37 -12.89 -2.31 -4.75
C ALA A 37 -11.60 -2.34 -3.93
N ASP A 38 -10.48 -1.94 -4.54
CA ASP A 38 -9.18 -1.92 -3.86
C ASP A 38 -9.15 -0.71 -2.93
N ILE A 39 -9.81 -0.84 -1.78
CA ILE A 39 -10.11 0.21 -0.83
C ILE A 39 -9.63 -0.22 0.54
N MET A 40 -8.93 0.69 1.22
CA MET A 40 -8.57 0.49 2.61
C MET A 40 -9.79 0.47 3.51
N ASN A 41 -10.08 -0.70 4.08
CA ASN A 41 -11.22 -0.93 4.98
C ASN A 41 -11.01 -0.24 6.35
N THR A 42 -12.06 -0.25 7.17
CA THR A 42 -12.04 0.36 8.51
C THR A 42 -11.00 -0.29 9.44
N SER A 43 -10.84 -1.62 9.38
CA SER A 43 -9.86 -2.35 10.21
C SER A 43 -8.42 -1.90 9.93
N MET A 44 -8.03 -1.83 8.65
CA MET A 44 -6.72 -1.34 8.22
C MET A 44 -6.46 0.10 8.66
N ARG A 45 -7.46 0.98 8.50
CA ARG A 45 -7.36 2.39 8.94
C ARG A 45 -7.17 2.50 10.45
N ASN A 46 -7.98 1.78 11.20
CA ASN A 46 -7.91 1.76 12.66
C ASN A 46 -6.60 1.15 13.14
N TYR A 47 -6.07 0.13 12.43
CA TYR A 47 -4.80 -0.49 12.77
C TYR A 47 -3.66 0.53 12.78
N LEU A 48 -3.47 1.28 11.69
CA LEU A 48 -2.44 2.31 11.63
C LEU A 48 -2.72 3.46 12.62
N SER A 49 -3.97 3.90 12.75
CA SER A 49 -4.34 4.95 13.71
C SER A 49 -3.99 4.55 15.15
N ASN A 50 -4.27 3.30 15.54
CA ASN A 50 -3.97 2.77 16.87
C ASN A 50 -2.46 2.67 17.09
N ARG A 51 -1.70 2.21 16.08
CA ARG A 51 -0.22 2.15 16.15
C ARG A 51 0.42 3.53 16.31
N LEU A 52 -0.21 4.57 15.77
CA LEU A 52 0.28 5.95 15.85
C LEU A 52 -0.30 6.73 17.04
N SER A 53 -1.21 6.15 17.83
CA SER A 53 -1.91 6.85 18.92
C SER A 53 -0.95 7.39 20.00
N ASN A 54 0.10 6.63 20.34
CA ASN A 54 1.15 7.04 21.28
C ASN A 54 2.00 8.21 20.77
N LEU A 55 1.94 8.51 19.47
CA LEU A 55 2.60 9.66 18.84
C LEU A 55 1.63 10.84 18.64
N GLU A 56 0.50 10.81 19.35
CA GLU A 56 -0.54 11.85 19.34
C GLU A 56 -1.17 12.09 17.96
N TYR A 57 -1.11 11.11 17.07
CA TYR A 57 -1.80 11.17 15.79
C TYR A 57 -3.30 10.98 15.98
N ARG A 58 -4.09 11.84 15.36
CA ARG A 58 -5.56 11.81 15.36
C ARG A 58 -6.10 12.11 13.98
N TRP A 59 -7.31 11.65 13.72
CA TRP A 59 -8.00 11.96 12.47
C TRP A 59 -8.33 13.44 12.43
N GLN A 60 -7.69 14.18 11.53
CA GLN A 60 -8.03 15.57 11.24
C GLN A 60 -9.22 15.64 10.27
N THR A 61 -9.25 14.71 9.31
CA THR A 61 -10.37 14.48 8.41
C THR A 61 -10.53 12.97 8.21
N GLY A 62 -11.56 12.53 7.50
CA GLY A 62 -11.70 11.11 7.16
C GLY A 62 -10.59 10.55 6.25
N SER A 63 -9.69 11.37 5.72
CA SER A 63 -8.59 10.96 4.83
C SER A 63 -7.22 11.43 5.29
N ILE A 64 -7.13 12.14 6.42
CA ILE A 64 -5.88 12.70 6.92
C ILE A 64 -5.76 12.40 8.40
N LEU A 65 -4.68 11.70 8.75
CA LEU A 65 -4.23 11.49 10.13
C LEU A 65 -3.01 12.38 10.37
N SER A 66 -3.07 13.25 11.37
CA SER A 66 -2.01 14.23 11.68
C SER A 66 -1.80 14.36 13.19
N SER A 67 -0.70 14.99 13.57
CA SER A 67 -0.33 15.26 14.96
C SER A 67 0.08 16.73 15.07
N SER A 68 -0.24 17.38 16.19
CA SER A 68 0.27 18.72 16.51
C SER A 68 1.78 18.72 16.77
N THR A 69 2.34 17.55 17.08
CA THR A 69 3.75 17.39 17.46
C THR A 69 4.64 17.14 16.25
N PHE A 70 4.13 16.45 15.22
CA PHE A 70 4.92 15.99 14.06
C PHE A 70 4.51 16.67 12.75
N LYS A 71 5.48 16.92 11.87
CA LYS A 71 5.23 17.52 10.54
C LYS A 71 4.55 16.56 9.57
N THR A 72 4.77 15.26 9.76
CA THR A 72 4.28 14.22 8.84
C THR A 72 2.79 14.05 8.99
N ARG A 73 2.07 14.07 7.87
CA ARG A 73 0.67 13.62 7.80
C ARG A 73 0.61 12.28 7.08
N PHE A 74 -0.34 11.45 7.48
CA PHE A 74 -0.67 10.22 6.78
C PHE A 74 -1.95 10.46 5.97
N LEU A 75 -1.81 10.42 4.66
CA LEU A 75 -2.86 10.68 3.69
C LEU A 75 -3.43 9.34 3.26
N PHE A 76 -4.75 9.18 3.33
CA PHE A 76 -5.48 7.99 2.90
C PHE A 76 -6.27 8.34 1.63
N PRO A 77 -5.65 8.20 0.45
CA PRO A 77 -6.28 8.57 -0.80
C PRO A 77 -7.49 7.67 -1.03
N ARG A 78 -8.54 8.23 -1.63
CA ARG A 78 -9.79 7.51 -1.89
C ARG A 78 -10.05 7.48 -3.39
N PRO A 79 -10.50 6.35 -3.94
CA PRO A 79 -10.95 6.32 -5.33
C PRO A 79 -12.16 7.25 -5.48
N GLN A 80 -12.18 8.05 -6.55
CA GLN A 80 -13.28 9.00 -6.80
C GLN A 80 -14.53 8.31 -7.38
N ILE A 81 -14.35 7.18 -8.05
CA ILE A 81 -15.40 6.38 -8.66
C ILE A 81 -15.23 4.89 -8.31
N LEU A 82 -16.32 4.14 -8.28
CA LEU A 82 -16.27 2.69 -8.14
C LEU A 82 -15.56 2.08 -9.36
N GLY A 83 -14.65 1.14 -9.12
CA GLY A 83 -13.83 0.55 -10.18
C GLY A 83 -12.67 1.42 -10.68
N ALA A 84 -12.34 2.52 -9.99
CA ALA A 84 -11.18 3.33 -10.31
C ALA A 84 -9.89 2.48 -10.33
N SER A 85 -9.00 2.81 -11.27
CA SER A 85 -7.69 2.17 -11.39
C SER A 85 -6.87 2.39 -10.11
N PRO A 86 -6.17 1.37 -9.59
CA PRO A 86 -5.19 1.55 -8.52
C PRO A 86 -4.08 2.56 -8.87
N LEU A 87 -3.86 2.82 -10.17
CA LEU A 87 -2.92 3.81 -10.67
C LEU A 87 -3.41 5.25 -10.42
N ASP A 88 -4.72 5.51 -10.45
CA ASP A 88 -5.26 6.87 -10.32
C ASP A 88 -5.42 7.34 -8.87
N ILE A 89 -5.07 6.48 -7.89
CA ILE A 89 -5.48 6.63 -6.50
C ILE A 89 -4.97 7.92 -5.84
N VAL A 90 -3.80 8.42 -6.28
CA VAL A 90 -3.19 9.66 -5.76
C VAL A 90 -3.50 10.89 -6.60
N ARG A 91 -4.14 10.76 -7.76
CA ARG A 91 -4.24 11.81 -8.77
C ARG A 91 -4.83 13.13 -8.24
N SER A 92 -5.79 13.04 -7.32
CA SER A 92 -6.42 14.21 -6.69
C SER A 92 -5.93 14.52 -5.28
N THR A 93 -4.98 13.76 -4.75
CA THR A 93 -4.50 13.92 -3.38
C THR A 93 -3.23 14.76 -3.36
N LYS A 94 -3.36 16.03 -2.96
CA LYS A 94 -2.20 16.91 -2.77
C LYS A 94 -1.35 16.40 -1.60
N ARG A 95 -0.04 16.35 -1.80
CA ARG A 95 0.95 15.95 -0.78
C ARG A 95 2.03 17.01 -0.61
N GLU A 96 2.54 17.12 0.60
CA GLU A 96 3.76 17.84 0.94
C GLU A 96 4.93 16.87 1.10
N ASP A 97 6.16 17.39 1.15
CA ASP A 97 7.38 16.58 1.18
C ASP A 97 7.46 15.63 2.39
N ASN A 98 6.82 15.97 3.51
CA ASN A 98 6.86 15.17 4.74
C ASN A 98 5.72 14.18 4.87
N ASP A 99 4.77 14.20 3.94
CA ASP A 99 3.59 13.35 3.98
C ASP A 99 3.91 11.93 3.54
N TYR A 100 3.14 10.99 4.07
CA TYR A 100 3.12 9.60 3.63
C TYR A 100 1.74 9.28 3.07
N PHE A 101 1.69 8.69 1.88
CA PHE A 101 0.47 8.03 1.43
C PHE A 101 0.29 6.72 2.18
N VAL A 102 -0.96 6.32 2.41
CA VAL A 102 -1.33 5.05 3.03
C VAL A 102 -2.17 4.26 2.04
N PHE A 103 -1.67 3.10 1.66
CA PHE A 103 -2.17 2.30 0.54
C PHE A 103 -2.50 0.86 0.96
N THR A 104 -3.44 0.26 0.25
CA THR A 104 -3.49 -1.21 0.14
C THR A 104 -2.23 -1.71 -0.59
N PRO A 105 -1.89 -3.00 -0.54
CA PRO A 105 -0.71 -3.51 -1.27
C PRO A 105 -0.84 -3.31 -2.78
N THR A 106 -2.04 -3.47 -3.33
CA THR A 106 -2.29 -3.30 -4.77
C THR A 106 -2.16 -1.83 -5.21
N GLN A 107 -2.68 -0.87 -4.42
CA GLN A 107 -2.43 0.55 -4.63
C GLN A 107 -0.93 0.89 -4.53
N ALA A 108 -0.22 0.33 -3.55
CA ALA A 108 1.21 0.54 -3.38
C ALA A 108 2.01 0.03 -4.59
N ALA A 109 1.70 -1.15 -5.11
CA ALA A 109 2.30 -1.70 -6.32
C ALA A 109 2.01 -0.82 -7.56
N GLY A 110 0.78 -0.34 -7.70
CA GLY A 110 0.42 0.63 -8.74
C GLY A 110 1.24 1.92 -8.65
N PHE A 111 1.42 2.45 -7.44
CA PHE A 111 2.24 3.64 -7.22
C PHE A 111 3.73 3.40 -7.53
N LEU A 112 4.28 2.23 -7.20
CA LEU A 112 5.64 1.84 -7.59
C LEU A 112 5.78 1.78 -9.13
N LEU A 113 4.82 1.17 -9.81
CA LEU A 113 4.80 1.08 -11.28
C LEU A 113 4.72 2.44 -11.97
N GLN A 114 4.08 3.43 -11.36
CA GLN A 114 4.05 4.78 -11.90
C GLN A 114 5.37 5.54 -11.73
N ASN A 115 6.16 5.22 -10.71
CA ASN A 115 7.27 6.07 -10.29
C ASN A 115 8.66 5.45 -10.46
N LEU A 116 8.76 4.12 -10.55
CA LEU A 116 10.04 3.41 -10.64
C LEU A 116 10.15 2.63 -11.96
N ARG A 117 11.38 2.33 -12.38
CA ARG A 117 11.68 1.55 -13.58
C ARG A 117 12.85 0.59 -13.31
N GLY A 118 13.03 -0.37 -14.21
CA GLY A 118 14.18 -1.30 -14.19
C GLY A 118 14.30 -2.09 -12.88
N GLN A 119 15.54 -2.29 -12.41
CA GLN A 119 15.81 -3.10 -11.23
C GLN A 119 15.26 -2.50 -9.93
N GLU A 120 15.18 -1.16 -9.83
CA GLU A 120 14.63 -0.49 -8.65
C GLU A 120 13.14 -0.83 -8.47
N LEU A 121 12.39 -0.85 -9.58
CA LEU A 121 10.99 -1.28 -9.59
C LEU A 121 10.85 -2.74 -9.15
N ILE A 122 11.64 -3.64 -9.74
CA ILE A 122 11.58 -5.08 -9.41
C ILE A 122 11.86 -5.29 -7.93
N ASN A 123 12.94 -4.69 -7.41
CA ASN A 123 13.29 -4.79 -5.99
C ASN A 123 12.18 -4.22 -5.08
N GLY A 124 11.56 -3.11 -5.49
CA GLY A 124 10.45 -2.51 -4.75
C GLY A 124 9.21 -3.41 -4.71
N LEU A 125 8.84 -4.01 -5.85
CA LEU A 125 7.71 -4.91 -5.96
C LEU A 125 7.95 -6.23 -5.22
N GLU A 126 9.13 -6.84 -5.36
CA GLU A 126 9.49 -8.05 -4.61
C GLU A 126 9.52 -7.80 -3.10
N ARG A 127 10.08 -6.66 -2.65
CA ARG A 127 10.04 -6.27 -1.23
C ARG A 127 8.61 -6.14 -0.72
N LEU A 128 7.71 -5.54 -1.52
CA LEU A 128 6.30 -5.41 -1.17
C LEU A 128 5.63 -6.79 -1.09
N ILE A 129 5.72 -7.59 -2.15
CA ILE A 129 5.08 -8.91 -2.26
C ILE A 129 5.54 -9.86 -1.16
N ASN A 130 6.82 -9.81 -0.78
CA ASN A 130 7.41 -10.66 0.25
C ASN A 130 6.72 -10.53 1.62
N LEU A 131 6.06 -9.40 1.88
CA LEU A 131 5.32 -9.15 3.12
C LEU A 131 3.82 -9.07 2.87
N HIS A 132 3.45 -8.37 1.81
CA HIS A 132 2.08 -8.00 1.48
C HIS A 132 1.80 -8.48 0.06
N PRO A 133 1.15 -9.65 -0.11
CA PRO A 133 0.65 -10.09 -1.40
C PRO A 133 -0.11 -8.98 -2.13
N VAL A 134 -0.10 -9.04 -3.45
CA VAL A 134 -0.65 -8.02 -4.34
C VAL A 134 -1.62 -8.69 -5.30
N ASN A 135 -2.72 -8.01 -5.63
CA ASN A 135 -3.62 -8.47 -6.70
C ASN A 135 -3.00 -8.14 -8.08
N LEU A 136 -1.97 -8.90 -8.46
CA LEU A 136 -1.24 -8.72 -9.73
C LEU A 136 -2.16 -8.83 -10.94
N LYS A 137 -3.18 -9.69 -10.89
CA LYS A 137 -4.16 -9.83 -11.95
C LYS A 137 -4.98 -8.55 -12.14
N LYS A 138 -5.49 -7.96 -11.04
CA LYS A 138 -6.21 -6.68 -11.09
C LYS A 138 -5.34 -5.56 -11.66
N LEU A 139 -4.08 -5.48 -11.26
CA LEU A 139 -3.14 -4.53 -11.86
C LEU A 139 -3.03 -4.73 -13.36
N LYS A 140 -2.81 -5.96 -13.83
CA LYS A 140 -2.74 -6.28 -15.26
C LYS A 140 -3.99 -5.82 -16.02
N ASP A 141 -5.17 -6.06 -15.45
CA ASP A 141 -6.45 -5.71 -16.07
C ASP A 141 -6.65 -4.18 -16.20
N HIS A 142 -6.08 -3.38 -15.31
CA HIS A 142 -6.12 -1.91 -15.39
C HIS A 142 -4.97 -1.32 -16.22
N ILE A 143 -3.78 -1.93 -16.17
CA ILE A 143 -2.57 -1.47 -16.86
C ILE A 143 -2.68 -1.61 -18.38
N LYS A 144 -3.47 -2.57 -18.89
CA LYS A 144 -3.67 -2.74 -20.35
C LYS A 144 -4.17 -1.49 -21.09
N PHE A 145 -4.66 -0.48 -20.36
CA PHE A 145 -5.12 0.80 -20.89
C PHE A 145 -4.06 1.92 -20.81
N ASP A 146 -2.90 1.65 -20.20
CA ASP A 146 -1.76 2.56 -20.06
C ASP A 146 -0.53 1.92 -20.70
N TYR A 147 -0.24 2.32 -21.95
CA TYR A 147 0.81 1.70 -22.77
C TYR A 147 2.20 1.79 -22.13
N ASP A 148 2.53 2.91 -21.49
CA ASP A 148 3.85 3.15 -20.91
C ASP A 148 4.07 2.25 -19.70
N ILE A 149 3.04 2.03 -18.88
CA ILE A 149 3.12 1.13 -17.73
C ILE A 149 3.04 -0.34 -18.19
N ASP A 150 2.26 -0.65 -19.23
CA ASP A 150 2.15 -2.01 -19.75
C ASP A 150 3.48 -2.55 -20.29
N GLN A 151 4.22 -1.73 -21.04
CA GLN A 151 5.56 -2.08 -21.51
C GLN A 151 6.53 -2.41 -20.37
N VAL A 152 6.31 -1.85 -19.18
CA VAL A 152 7.14 -2.10 -18.00
C VAL A 152 6.66 -3.31 -17.21
N PHE A 153 5.34 -3.46 -17.04
CA PHE A 153 4.75 -4.48 -16.16
C PHE A 153 4.64 -5.85 -16.83
N THR A 154 4.22 -5.91 -18.09
CA THR A 154 3.99 -7.18 -18.80
C THR A 154 5.25 -8.06 -18.85
N PRO A 155 6.47 -7.54 -19.10
CA PRO A 155 7.69 -8.35 -19.08
C PRO A 155 8.02 -8.99 -17.73
N ILE A 156 7.63 -8.36 -16.62
CA ILE A 156 7.95 -8.84 -15.25
C ILE A 156 6.77 -9.57 -14.60
N TYR A 157 5.58 -9.58 -15.22
CA TYR A 157 4.35 -10.12 -14.65
C TYR A 157 4.47 -11.58 -14.22
N ASN A 158 5.01 -12.46 -15.08
CA ASN A 158 5.14 -13.89 -14.76
C ASN A 158 6.10 -14.10 -13.59
N ARG A 159 7.26 -13.44 -13.61
CA ARG A 159 8.24 -13.48 -12.50
C ARG A 159 7.60 -13.09 -11.17
N LEU A 160 6.83 -12.00 -11.14
CA LEU A 160 6.17 -11.55 -9.91
C LEU A 160 5.08 -12.53 -9.45
N THR A 161 4.39 -13.16 -10.40
CA THR A 161 3.37 -14.17 -10.10
C THR A 161 4.00 -15.42 -9.47
N ASP A 162 5.11 -15.90 -10.04
CA ASP A 162 5.86 -17.04 -9.52
C ASP A 162 6.41 -16.74 -8.12
N PHE A 163 7.07 -15.58 -7.97
CA PHE A 163 7.59 -15.12 -6.68
C PHE A 163 6.49 -15.01 -5.62
N GLN A 164 5.32 -14.45 -5.96
CA GLN A 164 4.20 -14.34 -5.02
C GLN A 164 3.63 -15.72 -4.66
N SER A 165 3.59 -16.67 -5.59
CA SER A 165 3.14 -18.03 -5.32
C SER A 165 3.98 -18.66 -4.21
N ASP A 166 5.31 -18.50 -4.27
CA ASP A 166 6.20 -19.01 -3.23
C ASP A 166 5.97 -18.33 -1.88
N VAL A 167 5.78 -17.01 -1.87
CA VAL A 167 5.54 -16.21 -0.66
C VAL A 167 4.20 -16.56 0.00
N VAL A 168 3.11 -16.68 -0.76
CA VAL A 168 1.78 -16.98 -0.21
C VAL A 168 1.73 -18.38 0.41
N ASN A 169 2.50 -19.32 -0.13
CA ASN A 169 2.62 -20.67 0.40
C ASN A 169 3.55 -20.77 1.62
N SER A 170 4.28 -19.71 1.98
CA SER A 170 5.11 -19.67 3.18
C SER A 170 4.27 -19.65 4.47
N GLU A 171 4.82 -20.18 5.57
CA GLU A 171 4.15 -20.19 6.87
C GLU A 171 3.76 -18.79 7.36
N LYS A 172 4.53 -17.77 6.94
CA LYS A 172 4.33 -16.37 7.32
C LYS A 172 3.00 -15.79 6.83
N ILE A 173 2.60 -16.13 5.60
CA ILE A 173 1.41 -15.58 4.97
C ILE A 173 0.22 -16.54 5.11
N LYS A 174 0.46 -17.84 5.04
CA LYS A 174 -0.58 -18.87 5.09
C LYS A 174 -1.41 -18.85 6.38
N ASN A 175 -0.78 -18.51 7.50
CA ASN A 175 -1.41 -18.51 8.82
C ASN A 175 -1.85 -17.12 9.30
N LYS A 176 -1.79 -16.09 8.43
CA LYS A 176 -2.10 -14.72 8.81
C LYS A 176 -3.61 -14.54 9.04
N SER A 177 -3.98 -13.95 10.17
CA SER A 177 -5.35 -13.59 10.50
C SER A 177 -5.71 -12.17 10.03
N GLN A 178 -6.96 -12.00 9.59
CA GLN A 178 -7.56 -10.69 9.33
C GLN A 178 -7.43 -9.75 10.54
N LEU A 179 -7.13 -8.49 10.28
CA LEU A 179 -7.16 -7.36 11.20
C LEU A 179 -8.57 -7.14 11.75
N GLY A 180 -8.67 -6.97 13.06
CA GLY A 180 -9.93 -6.72 13.75
C GLY A 180 -10.76 -7.98 14.02
N ARG A 181 -10.27 -9.17 13.65
CA ARG A 181 -10.86 -10.43 14.10
C ARG A 181 -10.50 -10.63 15.57
N VAL A 182 -11.48 -10.45 16.45
CA VAL A 182 -11.35 -10.85 17.87
C VAL A 182 -11.39 -12.38 17.89
N MET A 183 -10.34 -13.01 18.42
CA MET A 183 -10.37 -14.44 18.76
C MET A 183 -11.28 -14.67 19.95
#